data_AF-A0A1G9LE19-F1
#
_entry.id   AF-A0A1G9LE19-F1
#
_cell.length_a   1.000
_cell.length_b   1.000
_cell.length_c   1.000
_cell.angle_alpha   90.00
_cell.angle_beta   90.00
_cell.angle_gamma   90.00
#
_symmetry.space_group_name_H-M   'P 1'
#
loop_
_entity.id
_entity.type
_entity.pdbx_description
1 polymer ?
#
loop_
_entity_poly.entity_id
_entity_poly.type
_entity_poly.pdbx_seq_one_letter_code
_entity_poly.pdbx_strand_id
1 'polypeptide(L)'
;MKLLRAPRGLANPVVGLVVVHSIVFAGGLAALVLGIRSLDSAGLAVFSLVLGLIVCGLIGSVGVLVARQNQRRRYSLVEERNPGAAIARMMWNSALLSRFVSSKALLKGANRLGYGVDVVANAEGLSFWRGGRKFIELGAIPWSSLRSVEPCLVRASVGSRQVESVVFEFDSNPTLVSPIILYPGRGTAGDAIDRLMHGRPGVNSWNVR
;
A
#
# COMPACT_ATOMS: atom_id res chain seq x y z
N MET A 1 9.38 12.07 -37.27
CA MET A 1 9.70 12.12 -35.84
C MET A 1 9.49 10.73 -35.24
N LYS A 2 10.56 9.98 -34.97
CA LYS A 2 10.52 8.57 -34.53
C LYS A 2 10.28 8.50 -33.01
N LEU A 3 9.13 7.99 -32.60
CA LEU A 3 8.86 7.60 -31.22
C LEU A 3 9.80 6.45 -30.82
N LEU A 4 10.80 6.76 -29.99
CA LEU A 4 11.58 5.76 -29.27
C LEU A 4 10.66 5.03 -28.29
N ARG A 5 10.23 3.81 -28.67
CA ARG A 5 9.64 2.85 -27.73
C ARG A 5 10.70 2.53 -26.68
N ALA A 6 10.45 2.96 -25.44
CA ALA A 6 11.19 2.46 -24.28
C ALA A 6 11.09 0.93 -24.22
N PRO A 7 12.17 0.21 -23.86
CA PRO A 7 12.17 -1.24 -23.82
C PRO A 7 11.15 -1.75 -22.80
N ARG A 8 10.17 -2.51 -23.29
CA ARG A 8 9.28 -3.35 -22.48
C ARG A 8 10.13 -4.45 -21.85
N GLY A 9 10.21 -4.46 -20.52
CA GLY A 9 10.72 -5.64 -19.80
C GLY A 9 11.61 -5.36 -18.60
N LEU A 10 11.32 -4.37 -17.77
CA LEU A 10 11.80 -4.43 -16.38
C LEU A 10 10.99 -5.54 -15.69
N ALA A 11 11.49 -6.77 -15.81
CA ALA A 11 11.01 -7.92 -15.05
C ALA A 11 10.92 -7.50 -13.58
N ASN A 12 9.73 -7.64 -12.98
CA ASN A 12 9.47 -7.22 -11.61
C ASN A 12 10.58 -7.81 -10.71
N PRO A 13 11.40 -7.00 -10.03
CA PRO A 13 12.59 -7.47 -9.33
C PRO A 13 12.26 -8.50 -8.24
N VAL A 14 11.04 -8.46 -7.71
CA VAL A 14 10.53 -9.46 -6.78
C VAL A 14 10.37 -10.84 -7.44
N VAL A 15 9.92 -10.88 -8.70
CA VAL A 15 9.80 -12.14 -9.46
C VAL A 15 11.18 -12.73 -9.74
N GLY A 16 12.14 -11.90 -10.16
CA GLY A 16 13.53 -12.33 -10.33
C GLY A 16 14.13 -12.88 -9.03
N LEU A 17 13.90 -12.19 -7.90
CA LEU A 17 14.38 -12.63 -6.59
C LEU A 17 13.74 -13.96 -6.14
N VAL A 18 12.44 -14.15 -6.37
CA VAL A 18 11.75 -15.44 -6.12
C VAL A 18 12.34 -16.55 -6.97
N VAL A 19 12.55 -16.31 -8.28
CA VAL A 19 13.13 -17.32 -9.19
C VAL A 19 14.54 -17.70 -8.74
N VAL A 20 15.39 -16.73 -8.40
CA VAL A 20 16.74 -16.99 -7.89
C VAL A 20 16.69 -17.80 -6.61
N HIS A 21 15.82 -17.45 -5.65
CA HIS A 21 15.68 -18.22 -4.40
C HIS A 21 15.21 -19.66 -4.66
N SER A 22 14.26 -19.86 -5.56
CA SER A 22 13.79 -21.20 -5.93
C SER A 22 14.88 -22.05 -6.58
N ILE A 23 15.71 -21.46 -7.44
CA ILE A 23 16.85 -22.16 -8.06
C ILE A 23 17.89 -22.56 -7.01
N VAL A 24 18.26 -21.62 -6.12
CA VAL A 24 19.23 -21.89 -5.03
C VAL A 24 18.68 -22.95 -4.07
N PHE A 25 17.39 -22.89 -3.74
CA PHE A 25 16.73 -23.89 -2.90
C PHE A 25 16.75 -25.28 -3.54
N ALA A 26 16.35 -25.39 -4.81
CA ALA A 26 16.32 -26.68 -5.52
C ALA A 26 17.74 -27.26 -5.70
N GLY A 27 18.73 -26.42 -6.02
CA GLY A 27 20.13 -26.81 -6.11
C GLY A 27 20.70 -27.28 -4.77
N GLY A 28 20.40 -26.56 -3.68
CA GLY A 28 20.76 -26.97 -2.32
C GLY A 28 20.11 -28.30 -1.93
N LEU A 29 18.82 -28.47 -2.20
CA LEU A 29 18.11 -29.71 -1.90
C LEU A 29 18.68 -30.91 -2.69
N ALA A 30 19.00 -30.72 -3.97
CA ALA A 30 19.65 -31.75 -4.78
C ALA A 30 21.04 -32.10 -4.24
N ALA A 31 21.83 -31.09 -3.85
CA ALA A 31 23.14 -31.30 -3.23
C ALA A 31 23.04 -32.04 -1.88
N LEU A 32 21.99 -31.79 -1.08
CA LEU A 32 21.71 -32.54 0.15
C LEU A 32 21.44 -34.02 -0.16
N VAL A 33 20.54 -34.30 -1.09
CA VAL A 33 20.22 -35.69 -1.49
C VAL A 33 21.47 -36.43 -1.98
N LEU A 34 22.37 -35.74 -2.69
CA LEU A 34 23.63 -36.32 -3.19
C LEU A 34 24.73 -36.41 -2.10
N GLY A 35 24.74 -35.51 -1.12
CA GLY A 35 25.81 -35.33 -0.13
C GLY A 35 25.55 -35.89 1.27
N ILE A 36 24.37 -36.44 1.55
CA ILE A 36 23.99 -37.02 2.87
C ILE A 36 24.96 -38.09 3.38
N ARG A 37 25.81 -38.67 2.51
CA ARG A 37 26.83 -39.66 2.90
C ARG A 37 28.22 -39.09 3.21
N SER A 38 28.50 -37.83 2.88
CA SER A 38 29.86 -37.25 2.92
C SER A 38 30.01 -36.02 3.82
N LEU A 39 28.93 -35.54 4.43
CA LEU A 39 28.96 -34.36 5.29
C LEU A 39 29.12 -34.77 6.75
N ASP A 40 30.20 -34.29 7.35
CA ASP A 40 30.45 -34.24 8.78
C ASP A 40 29.55 -33.21 9.48
N SER A 41 29.44 -33.32 10.82
CA SER A 41 28.44 -32.60 11.62
C SER A 41 28.49 -31.08 11.47
N ALA A 42 29.68 -30.50 11.27
CA ALA A 42 29.86 -29.08 11.03
C ALA A 42 29.32 -28.63 9.65
N GLY A 43 29.53 -29.45 8.62
CA GLY A 43 28.99 -29.20 7.27
C GLY A 43 27.46 -29.23 7.25
N LEU A 44 26.86 -30.18 7.96
CA LEU A 44 25.41 -30.25 8.16
C LEU A 44 24.86 -28.98 8.85
N ALA A 45 25.53 -28.49 9.91
CA ALA A 45 25.08 -27.32 10.65
C ALA A 45 25.09 -26.03 9.81
N VAL A 46 26.20 -25.76 9.10
CA VAL A 46 26.31 -24.59 8.21
C VAL A 46 25.27 -24.67 7.09
N PHE A 47 25.10 -25.85 6.52
CA PHE A 47 24.14 -26.06 5.45
C PHE A 47 22.68 -25.86 5.91
N SER A 48 22.29 -26.38 7.08
CA SER A 48 20.96 -26.16 7.66
C SER A 48 20.67 -24.68 7.89
N LEU A 49 21.67 -23.90 8.32
CA LEU A 49 21.55 -22.46 8.49
C LEU A 49 21.26 -21.76 7.14
N VAL A 50 22.04 -22.09 6.11
CA VAL A 50 21.88 -21.53 4.75
C VAL A 50 20.50 -21.88 4.18
N LEU A 51 20.07 -23.14 4.33
CA LEU A 51 18.74 -23.58 3.90
C LEU A 51 17.64 -22.82 4.62
N GLY A 52 17.76 -22.62 5.93
CA GLY A 52 16.83 -21.82 6.72
C GLY A 52 16.71 -20.39 6.22
N LEU A 53 17.83 -19.72 5.93
CA LEU A 53 17.85 -18.37 5.37
C LEU A 53 17.17 -18.30 3.99
N ILE A 54 17.42 -19.28 3.12
CA ILE A 54 16.77 -19.35 1.80
C ILE A 54 15.25 -19.52 1.94
N VAL A 55 14.80 -20.40 2.83
CA VAL A 55 13.36 -20.62 3.09
C VAL A 55 12.71 -19.35 3.64
N CYS A 56 13.36 -18.67 4.61
CA CYS A 56 12.88 -17.39 5.13
C CYS A 56 12.79 -16.31 4.03
N GLY A 57 13.82 -16.22 3.17
CA GLY A 57 13.85 -15.32 2.03
C GLY A 57 12.72 -15.60 1.04
N LEU A 58 12.45 -16.88 0.75
CA LEU A 58 11.37 -17.31 -0.13
C LEU A 58 9.99 -16.94 0.45
N ILE A 59 9.73 -17.26 1.72
CA ILE A 59 8.48 -16.93 2.41
C ILE A 59 8.24 -15.40 2.39
N GLY A 60 9.26 -14.61 2.72
CA GLY A 60 9.19 -13.15 2.68
C GLY A 60 8.86 -12.64 1.28
N SER A 61 9.50 -13.21 0.25
CA SER A 61 9.31 -12.82 -1.15
C SER A 61 7.91 -13.14 -1.66
N VAL A 62 7.38 -14.33 -1.34
CA VAL A 62 5.98 -14.69 -1.64
C VAL A 62 5.02 -13.75 -0.92
N GLY A 63 5.28 -13.45 0.35
CA GLY A 63 4.48 -12.49 1.12
C GLY A 63 4.40 -11.11 0.45
N VAL A 64 5.53 -10.58 -0.01
CA VAL A 64 5.58 -9.31 -0.75
C VAL A 64 4.82 -9.39 -2.07
N LEU A 65 4.95 -10.51 -2.81
CA LEU A 65 4.28 -10.69 -4.08
C LEU A 65 2.75 -10.74 -3.92
N VAL A 66 2.27 -11.52 -2.94
CA VAL A 66 0.84 -11.60 -2.60
C VAL A 66 0.32 -10.24 -2.13
N ALA A 67 1.06 -9.51 -1.30
CA ALA A 67 0.67 -8.17 -0.87
C ALA A 67 0.53 -7.20 -2.06
N ARG A 68 1.48 -7.22 -3.00
CA ARG A 68 1.43 -6.41 -4.23
C ARG A 68 0.26 -6.79 -5.13
N GLN A 69 -0.01 -8.09 -5.31
CA GLN A 69 -1.16 -8.56 -6.09
C GLN A 69 -2.48 -8.12 -5.47
N ASN A 70 -2.63 -8.28 -4.15
CA ASN A 70 -3.82 -7.82 -3.43
C ASN A 70 -4.02 -6.31 -3.55
N GLN A 71 -2.94 -5.52 -3.48
CA GLN A 71 -3.02 -4.07 -3.67
C GLN A 71 -3.45 -3.69 -5.09
N ARG A 72 -2.95 -4.39 -6.13
CA ARG A 72 -3.36 -4.15 -7.52
C ARG A 72 -4.83 -4.51 -7.73
N ARG A 73 -5.25 -5.67 -7.25
CA ARG A 73 -6.65 -6.12 -7.34
C ARG A 73 -7.60 -5.19 -6.59
N ARG A 74 -7.19 -4.68 -5.42
CA ARG A 74 -7.97 -3.68 -4.70
C ARG A 74 -8.19 -2.45 -5.55
N TYR A 75 -7.10 -1.90 -6.10
CA TYR A 75 -7.17 -0.71 -6.93
C TYR A 75 -8.09 -0.88 -8.14
N SER A 76 -7.98 -2.01 -8.86
CA SER A 76 -8.85 -2.27 -10.02
C SER A 76 -10.32 -2.35 -9.62
N LEU A 77 -10.64 -2.97 -8.48
CA LEU A 77 -12.02 -3.02 -7.97
C LEU A 77 -12.56 -1.64 -7.56
N VAL A 78 -11.71 -0.76 -7.02
CA VAL A 78 -12.09 0.63 -6.70
C VAL A 78 -12.42 1.38 -7.99
N GLU A 79 -11.55 1.23 -8.99
CA GLU A 79 -11.63 1.87 -10.29
C GLU A 79 -12.85 1.40 -11.09
N GLU A 80 -13.13 0.09 -11.11
CA GLU A 80 -14.33 -0.50 -11.71
C GLU A 80 -15.62 0.05 -11.08
N ARG A 81 -15.62 0.32 -9.77
CA ARG A 81 -16.77 0.86 -9.06
C ARG A 81 -16.90 2.39 -9.14
N ASN A 82 -15.82 3.08 -9.50
CA ASN A 82 -15.76 4.54 -9.58
C ASN A 82 -15.10 4.96 -10.91
N PRO A 83 -15.76 4.69 -12.06
CA PRO A 83 -15.18 4.96 -13.37
C PRO A 83 -14.91 6.46 -13.54
N GLY A 84 -13.70 6.80 -13.97
CA GLY A 84 -13.29 8.19 -14.23
C GLY A 84 -12.96 9.01 -12.98
N ALA A 85 -13.06 8.43 -11.77
CA ALA A 85 -12.69 9.11 -10.54
C ALA A 85 -11.17 9.15 -10.35
N ALA A 86 -10.67 10.19 -9.68
CA ALA A 86 -9.26 10.28 -9.30
C ALA A 86 -9.02 9.49 -8.02
N ILE A 87 -8.05 8.56 -8.04
CA ILE A 87 -7.80 7.64 -6.92
C ILE A 87 -6.39 7.86 -6.35
N ALA A 88 -6.33 8.26 -5.08
CA ALA A 88 -5.09 8.30 -4.30
C ALA A 88 -4.99 7.08 -3.38
N ARG A 89 -3.89 6.34 -3.52
CA ARG A 89 -3.61 5.20 -2.62
C ARG A 89 -2.95 5.73 -1.38
N MET A 90 -3.61 5.54 -0.25
CA MET A 90 -3.14 5.97 1.05
C MET A 90 -3.19 4.81 2.03
N MET A 91 -2.82 5.08 3.26
CA MET A 91 -2.82 4.09 4.31
C MET A 91 -3.10 4.78 5.65
N TRP A 92 -3.67 4.01 6.56
CA TRP A 92 -3.90 4.38 7.94
C TRP A 92 -3.11 3.45 8.85
N ASN A 93 -2.60 3.95 9.97
CA ASN A 93 -1.76 3.19 10.90
C ASN A 93 -2.25 3.46 12.33
N SER A 94 -2.71 2.39 12.99
CA SER A 94 -3.31 2.49 14.33
C SER A 94 -2.31 2.84 15.43
N ALA A 95 -1.00 2.68 15.19
CA ALA A 95 0.05 3.07 16.12
C ALA A 95 0.48 4.54 15.97
N LEU A 96 0.12 5.19 14.85
CA LEU A 96 0.52 6.56 14.53
C LEU A 96 -0.63 7.55 14.60
N LEU A 97 -1.83 7.10 14.24
CA LEU A 97 -2.95 7.96 13.91
C LEU A 97 -4.19 7.55 14.71
N SER A 98 -4.98 8.55 15.08
CA SER A 98 -6.30 8.34 15.67
C SER A 98 -7.19 7.55 14.71
N ARG A 99 -8.13 6.79 15.28
CA ARG A 99 -9.16 6.11 14.50
C ARG A 99 -10.07 7.18 13.91
N PHE A 100 -10.27 7.10 12.60
CA PHE A 100 -11.11 8.05 11.87
C PHE A 100 -12.46 7.45 11.44
N VAL A 101 -12.75 6.22 11.84
CA VAL A 101 -14.01 5.54 11.55
C VAL A 101 -14.76 5.31 12.86
N SER A 102 -16.02 5.72 12.92
CA SER A 102 -16.84 5.65 14.14
C SER A 102 -17.18 4.21 14.53
N SER A 103 -17.38 3.33 13.54
CA SER A 103 -17.74 1.93 13.77
C SER A 103 -16.54 1.00 13.98
N LYS A 104 -16.50 0.32 15.13
CA LYS A 104 -15.52 -0.76 15.40
C LYS A 104 -15.61 -1.91 14.39
N ALA A 105 -16.79 -2.15 13.79
CA ALA A 105 -16.97 -3.20 12.79
C ALA A 105 -16.18 -2.91 11.51
N LEU A 106 -16.12 -1.63 11.11
CA LEU A 106 -15.33 -1.17 9.96
C LEU A 106 -13.81 -1.21 10.22
N LEU A 107 -13.40 -1.29 11.49
CA LEU A 107 -12.02 -1.52 11.91
C LEU A 107 -11.69 -3.02 12.08
N LYS A 108 -12.65 -3.94 11.90
CA LYS A 108 -12.41 -5.38 12.07
C LYS A 108 -11.33 -5.86 11.09
N GLY A 109 -10.25 -6.44 11.61
CA GLY A 109 -9.09 -6.87 10.82
C GLY A 109 -8.01 -5.81 10.61
N ALA A 110 -8.15 -4.60 11.17
CA ALA A 110 -7.04 -3.67 11.30
C ALA A 110 -6.05 -4.23 12.34
N ASN A 111 -4.81 -4.48 11.92
CA ASN A 111 -3.74 -4.86 12.84
C ASN A 111 -3.04 -3.59 13.40
N ARG A 112 -2.03 -3.77 14.25
CA ARG A 112 -1.20 -2.65 14.77
C ARG A 112 -0.50 -1.85 13.66
N LEU A 113 -0.31 -2.44 12.48
CA LEU A 113 0.31 -1.78 11.33
C LEU A 113 -0.72 -0.97 10.50
N GLY A 114 -2.02 -1.14 10.79
CA GLY A 114 -3.13 -0.49 10.12
C GLY A 114 -3.53 -1.15 8.80
N TYR A 115 -4.01 -0.37 7.85
CA TYR A 115 -4.49 -0.87 6.55
C TYR A 115 -4.41 0.19 5.46
N GLY A 116 -4.34 -0.26 4.21
CA GLY A 116 -4.43 0.63 3.06
C GLY A 116 -5.84 1.14 2.83
N VAL A 117 -5.92 2.43 2.49
CA VAL A 117 -7.13 3.18 2.20
C VAL A 117 -6.99 3.79 0.82
N ASP A 118 -7.90 3.47 -0.09
CA ASP A 118 -7.97 4.18 -1.37
C ASP A 118 -8.96 5.34 -1.20
N VAL A 119 -8.47 6.56 -1.40
CA VAL A 119 -9.29 7.77 -1.38
C VAL A 119 -9.67 8.09 -2.81
N VAL A 120 -10.97 8.21 -3.07
CA VAL A 120 -11.54 8.41 -4.40
C VAL A 120 -12.18 9.78 -4.43
N ALA A 121 -11.76 10.62 -5.38
CA ALA A 121 -12.34 11.92 -5.65
C ALA A 121 -13.16 11.87 -6.94
N ASN A 122 -14.44 12.24 -6.85
CA ASN A 122 -15.36 12.32 -7.98
C ASN A 122 -16.18 13.62 -7.92
N ALA A 123 -17.20 13.76 -8.75
CA ALA A 123 -18.02 14.97 -8.78
C ALA A 123 -18.80 15.24 -7.47
N GLU A 124 -19.10 14.20 -6.69
CA GLU A 124 -19.90 14.31 -5.46
C GLU A 124 -19.03 14.67 -4.25
N GLY A 125 -17.80 14.15 -4.19
CA GLY A 125 -16.91 14.36 -3.06
C GLY A 125 -15.73 13.41 -3.00
N LEU A 126 -15.28 13.16 -1.78
CA LEU A 126 -14.26 12.18 -1.44
C LEU A 126 -14.89 10.95 -0.81
N SER A 127 -14.60 9.74 -1.31
CA SER A 127 -14.98 8.49 -0.64
C SER A 127 -13.76 7.68 -0.22
N PHE A 128 -13.86 7.01 0.92
CA PHE A 128 -12.76 6.31 1.57
C PHE A 128 -13.01 4.81 1.53
N TRP A 129 -12.12 4.07 0.89
CA TRP A 129 -12.32 2.66 0.65
C TRP A 129 -11.24 1.81 1.30
N ARG A 130 -11.67 0.74 1.95
CA ARG A 130 -10.76 -0.24 2.54
C ARG A 130 -10.73 -1.52 1.72
N GLY A 131 -9.52 -2.02 1.49
CA GLY A 131 -9.31 -3.36 0.95
C GLY A 131 -9.10 -4.43 2.02
N GLY A 132 -9.22 -5.68 1.60
CA GLY A 132 -9.05 -6.87 2.42
C GLY A 132 -9.67 -8.06 1.70
N ARG A 133 -10.29 -9.00 2.44
CA ARG A 133 -11.11 -10.06 1.84
C ARG A 133 -12.36 -9.52 1.13
N LYS A 134 -12.87 -8.37 1.57
CA LYS A 134 -13.99 -7.64 0.97
C LYS A 134 -13.58 -6.19 0.79
N PHE A 135 -14.02 -5.60 -0.32
CA PHE A 135 -13.85 -4.19 -0.62
C PHE A 135 -15.03 -3.42 -0.03
N ILE A 136 -14.77 -2.48 0.86
CA ILE A 136 -15.79 -1.83 1.69
C ILE A 136 -15.56 -0.32 1.68
N GLU A 137 -16.63 0.42 1.41
CA GLU A 137 -16.65 1.87 1.61
C GLU A 137 -16.77 2.17 3.11
N LEU A 138 -15.83 2.95 3.63
CA LEU A 138 -15.82 3.40 5.02
C LEU A 138 -16.74 4.61 5.23
N GLY A 139 -16.89 5.43 4.19
CA GLY A 139 -17.73 6.62 4.18
C GLY A 139 -17.33 7.56 3.05
N ALA A 140 -18.16 8.56 2.80
CA ALA A 140 -17.95 9.61 1.81
C ALA A 140 -18.20 11.00 2.41
N ILE A 141 -17.39 11.98 2.00
CA ILE A 141 -17.43 13.38 2.39
C ILE A 141 -17.80 14.20 1.15
N PRO A 142 -18.99 14.81 1.10
CA PRO A 142 -19.36 15.72 0.02
C PRO A 142 -18.40 16.90 -0.06
N TRP A 143 -18.15 17.44 -1.26
CA TRP A 143 -17.28 18.62 -1.42
C TRP A 143 -17.74 19.84 -0.61
N SER A 144 -19.04 19.99 -0.42
CA SER A 144 -19.64 21.08 0.37
C SER A 144 -19.33 20.98 1.86
N SER A 145 -19.05 19.78 2.38
CA SER A 145 -18.72 19.54 3.79
C SER A 145 -17.21 19.45 4.03
N LEU A 146 -16.41 19.41 2.96
CA LEU A 146 -14.95 19.35 3.05
C LEU A 146 -14.40 20.75 3.31
N ARG A 147 -13.79 20.93 4.48
CA ARG A 147 -13.20 22.21 4.89
C ARG A 147 -11.80 22.39 4.32
N SER A 148 -10.94 21.38 4.48
CA SER A 148 -9.56 21.44 4.02
C SER A 148 -8.99 20.06 3.69
N VAL A 149 -8.00 20.06 2.79
CA VAL A 149 -7.14 18.91 2.48
C VAL A 149 -5.72 19.43 2.41
N GLU A 150 -4.93 19.14 3.44
CA GLU A 150 -3.62 19.77 3.61
C GLU A 150 -2.52 18.75 3.89
N PRO A 151 -1.28 19.03 3.47
CA PRO A 151 -0.14 18.22 3.87
C PRO A 151 0.17 18.47 5.35
N CYS A 152 0.51 17.42 6.09
CA CYS A 152 0.95 17.52 7.48
C CYS A 152 2.11 16.54 7.75
N LEU A 153 2.82 16.76 8.85
CA LEU A 153 3.91 15.90 9.31
C LEU A 153 3.50 15.20 10.60
N VAL A 154 3.52 13.87 10.59
CA VAL A 154 3.18 13.05 11.77
C VAL A 154 4.44 12.37 12.27
N ARG A 155 4.65 12.37 13.59
CA ARG A 155 5.79 11.69 14.20
C ARG A 155 5.62 10.17 14.13
N ALA A 156 6.61 9.47 13.59
CA ALA A 156 6.64 8.01 13.61
C ALA A 156 6.74 7.50 15.05
N SER A 157 6.06 6.39 15.35
CA SER A 157 6.12 5.69 16.63
C SER A 157 7.44 4.95 16.82
N VAL A 158 8.17 4.68 15.74
CA VAL A 158 9.49 4.04 15.74
C VAL A 158 10.50 4.94 15.04
N GLY A 159 11.44 5.46 15.83
CA GLY A 159 12.45 6.42 15.40
C GLY A 159 11.95 7.87 15.37
N SER A 160 12.85 8.83 15.54
CA SER A 160 12.54 10.28 15.60
C SER A 160 12.11 10.88 14.25
N ARG A 161 11.66 10.06 13.30
CA ARG A 161 11.35 10.48 11.93
C ARG A 161 9.94 11.04 11.85
N GLN A 162 9.77 12.10 11.07
CA GLN A 162 8.47 12.61 10.67
C GLN A 162 8.06 11.97 9.35
N VAL A 163 6.76 11.73 9.20
CA VAL A 163 6.14 11.09 8.03
C VAL A 163 5.17 12.09 7.42
N GLU A 164 5.39 12.42 6.15
CA GLU A 164 4.43 13.19 5.37
C GLU A 164 3.09 12.46 5.29
N SER A 165 2.03 13.19 5.59
CA SER A 165 0.66 12.72 5.65
C SER A 165 -0.26 13.79 5.07
N VAL A 166 -1.50 13.42 4.81
CA VAL A 166 -2.55 14.33 4.39
C VAL A 166 -3.61 14.33 5.48
N VAL A 167 -4.02 15.53 5.89
CA VAL A 167 -5.14 15.74 6.80
C VAL A 167 -6.37 16.17 6.00
N PHE A 168 -7.50 15.55 6.30
CA PHE A 168 -8.81 15.89 5.74
C PHE A 168 -9.71 16.39 6.86
N GLU A 169 -10.09 17.66 6.78
CA GLU A 169 -11.01 18.28 7.73
C GLU A 169 -12.37 18.50 7.08
N PHE A 170 -13.43 18.21 7.83
CA PHE A 170 -14.80 18.29 7.36
C PHE A 170 -15.76 18.50 8.53
N ASP A 171 -16.96 18.97 8.24
CA ASP A 171 -17.91 19.38 9.27
C ASP A 171 -18.47 18.20 10.07
N SER A 172 -19.17 17.30 9.38
CA SER A 172 -19.78 16.14 10.01
C SER A 172 -19.92 14.99 9.03
N ASN A 173 -19.86 13.77 9.55
CA ASN A 173 -20.08 12.56 8.77
C ASN A 173 -20.63 11.45 9.68
N PRO A 174 -21.59 10.62 9.22
CA PRO A 174 -22.15 9.56 10.03
C PRO A 174 -21.14 8.44 10.35
N THR A 175 -20.18 8.18 9.46
CA THR A 175 -19.26 7.04 9.59
C THR A 175 -17.80 7.45 9.80
N LEU A 176 -17.45 8.68 9.46
CA LEU A 176 -16.09 9.22 9.56
C LEU A 176 -15.97 10.26 10.68
N VAL A 177 -14.81 10.31 11.31
CA VAL A 177 -14.47 11.26 12.38
C VAL A 177 -13.40 12.21 11.87
N SER A 178 -13.66 13.51 11.97
CA SER A 178 -12.71 14.55 11.59
C SER A 178 -11.76 14.86 12.76
N PRO A 179 -10.47 15.13 12.50
CA PRO A 179 -9.77 15.04 11.22
C PRO A 179 -9.42 13.59 10.84
N ILE A 180 -9.44 13.28 9.54
CA ILE A 180 -8.85 12.05 9.00
C ILE A 180 -7.40 12.35 8.65
N ILE A 181 -6.46 11.54 9.13
CA ILE A 181 -5.06 11.62 8.72
C ILE A 181 -4.68 10.32 8.03
N LEU A 182 -4.04 10.43 6.86
CA LEU A 182 -3.59 9.28 6.06
C LEU A 182 -2.20 9.55 5.47
N TYR A 183 -1.37 8.51 5.38
CA TYR A 183 -0.07 8.62 4.70
C TYR A 183 -0.20 8.17 3.23
N PRO A 184 0.46 8.86 2.29
CA PRO A 184 0.47 8.47 0.90
C PRO A 184 1.18 7.11 0.74
N GLY A 185 0.56 6.18 0.01
CA GLY A 185 1.15 4.89 -0.28
C GLY A 185 2.21 4.96 -1.38
N ARG A 186 2.26 6.06 -2.15
CA ARG A 186 3.25 6.41 -3.17
C ARG A 186 3.29 7.93 -3.34
N GLY A 187 4.48 8.46 -3.62
CA GLY A 187 4.68 9.90 -3.82
C GLY A 187 4.70 10.68 -2.51
N THR A 188 4.66 12.00 -2.63
CA THR A 188 4.57 12.96 -1.52
C THR A 188 3.13 13.20 -1.09
N ALA A 189 2.93 13.88 0.03
CA ALA A 189 1.59 14.35 0.41
C ALA A 189 0.99 15.28 -0.67
N GLY A 190 1.80 16.16 -1.26
CA GLY A 190 1.39 17.06 -2.35
C GLY A 190 0.87 16.30 -3.57
N ASP A 191 1.60 15.28 -4.04
CA ASP A 191 1.18 14.47 -5.18
C ASP A 191 -0.20 13.81 -4.98
N ALA A 192 -0.49 13.39 -3.74
CA ALA A 192 -1.77 12.80 -3.39
C ALA A 192 -2.89 13.84 -3.38
N ILE A 193 -2.63 15.02 -2.83
CA ILE A 193 -3.58 16.13 -2.79
C ILE A 193 -3.89 16.60 -4.20
N ASP A 194 -2.87 16.89 -5.01
CA ASP A 194 -3.04 17.34 -6.39
C ASP A 194 -3.92 16.36 -7.16
N ARG A 195 -3.62 15.06 -7.06
CA ARG A 195 -4.43 14.04 -7.71
C ARG A 195 -5.90 14.06 -7.28
N LEU A 196 -6.17 14.20 -5.98
CA LEU A 196 -7.53 14.21 -5.46
C LEU A 196 -8.27 15.50 -5.86
N MET A 197 -7.59 16.65 -5.83
CA MET A 197 -8.19 17.94 -6.14
C MET A 197 -8.53 18.09 -7.63
N HIS A 198 -7.83 17.38 -8.52
CA HIS A 198 -8.23 17.28 -9.94
C HIS A 198 -9.60 16.64 -10.15
N GLY A 199 -10.08 15.83 -9.19
CA GLY A 199 -11.42 15.23 -9.24
C GLY A 199 -12.55 16.18 -8.81
N ARG A 200 -12.23 17.35 -8.25
CA ARG A 200 -13.22 18.31 -7.75
C ARG A 200 -13.80 19.15 -8.90
N PRO A 201 -15.14 19.19 -9.08
CA PRO A 201 -15.77 20.07 -10.05
C PRO A 201 -15.43 21.54 -9.78
N GLY A 202 -15.04 22.28 -10.81
CA GLY A 202 -14.80 23.73 -10.72
C GLY A 202 -13.38 24.14 -10.33
N VAL A 203 -12.45 23.20 -10.11
CA VAL A 203 -11.01 23.50 -10.10
C VAL A 203 -10.52 23.62 -11.55
N ASN A 204 -11.03 24.62 -12.26
CA ASN A 204 -10.47 25.03 -13.55
C ASN A 204 -9.10 25.66 -13.26
N SER A 205 -8.02 24.93 -13.56
CA SER A 205 -6.81 25.29 -14.33
C SER A 205 -6.30 26.76 -14.43
N TRP A 206 -6.73 27.68 -13.57
CA TRP A 206 -6.34 29.09 -13.54
C TRP A 206 -5.69 29.38 -12.20
N ASN A 207 -4.45 28.93 -12.03
CA ASN A 207 -3.40 29.54 -11.20
C ASN A 207 -2.30 28.51 -10.92
N VAL A 208 -1.57 28.18 -11.98
CA VAL A 208 -0.14 27.88 -11.84
C VAL A 208 0.55 28.97 -12.66
N ARG A 209 1.00 30.02 -11.98
CA ARG A 209 2.01 30.96 -12.49
C ARG A 209 3.25 30.79 -11.65
#